data_AF-A0A2E6AVI3-F1
#
_entry.id   AF-A0A2E6AVI3-F1
#
_cell.length_a   1.000
_cell.length_b   1.000
_cell.length_c   1.000
_cell.angle_alpha   90.00
_cell.angle_beta   90.00
_cell.angle_gamma   90.00
#
_symmetry.space_group_name_H-M   'P 1'
#
loop_
_entity.id
_entity.type
_entity.pdbx_description
1 polymer ?
#
loop_
_entity_poly.entity_id
_entity_poly.type
_entity_poly.pdbx_seq_one_letter_code
_entity_poly.pdbx_strand_id
1 'polypeptide(L)'
;MDIIQETHKWTANILLIIFIYSSMMWYWIANDSNKIDNISFRAFIFLEKLVSGVMFLLGIGVLVSNPEWLTKDGVLIKMMLGIITIGLIHLCAAKTKQYLDSKNKNTEQIKTLNILRAIAIILLMTVYTTGTMIRAFNDRSLIEEVKKIHNNEN
;
A
#
# COMPACT_ATOMS: atom_id res chain seq x y z
N MET A 1 -16.16 9.64 -12.09
CA MET A 1 -15.84 9.49 -10.65
C MET A 1 -15.36 8.08 -10.36
N ASP A 2 -16.05 7.06 -10.87
CA ASP A 2 -15.70 5.64 -10.70
C ASP A 2 -14.31 5.26 -11.23
N ILE A 3 -13.88 5.85 -12.36
CA ILE A 3 -12.60 5.49 -12.99
C ILE A 3 -11.40 5.81 -12.09
N ILE A 4 -11.40 6.95 -11.38
CA ILE A 4 -10.28 7.34 -10.50
C ILE A 4 -10.24 6.41 -9.27
N GLN A 5 -11.41 6.11 -8.69
CA GLN A 5 -11.50 5.18 -7.57
C GLN A 5 -11.09 3.76 -7.98
N GLU A 6 -11.51 3.30 -9.15
CA GLU A 6 -11.17 1.98 -9.67
C GLU A 6 -9.67 1.88 -10.00
N THR A 7 -9.12 2.90 -10.66
CA THR A 7 -7.67 2.99 -10.90
C THR A 7 -6.88 2.96 -9.60
N HIS A 8 -7.31 3.73 -8.59
CA HIS A 8 -6.69 3.73 -7.26
C HIS A 8 -6.73 2.33 -6.61
N LYS A 9 -7.83 1.58 -6.75
CA LYS A 9 -7.90 0.18 -6.25
C LYS A 9 -6.89 -0.72 -6.96
N TRP A 10 -6.83 -0.67 -8.29
CA TRP A 10 -5.88 -1.47 -9.06
C TRP A 10 -4.44 -1.12 -8.71
N THR A 11 -4.12 0.17 -8.59
CA THR A 11 -2.80 0.63 -8.15
C THR A 11 -2.47 0.14 -6.73
N ALA A 12 -3.43 0.13 -5.81
CA ALA A 12 -3.23 -0.43 -4.46
C ALA A 12 -2.88 -1.91 -4.48
N ASN A 13 -3.56 -2.71 -5.31
CA ASN A 13 -3.27 -4.13 -5.50
C ASN A 13 -1.87 -4.35 -6.07
N ILE A 14 -1.51 -3.58 -7.09
CA ILE A 14 -0.18 -3.63 -7.72
C ILE A 14 0.89 -3.26 -6.70
N LEU A 15 0.69 -2.21 -5.89
CA LEU A 15 1.61 -1.83 -4.83
C LEU A 15 1.79 -2.94 -3.80
N LEU A 16 0.69 -3.58 -3.39
CA LEU A 16 0.72 -4.70 -2.45
C LEU A 16 1.53 -5.87 -2.99
N ILE A 17 1.31 -6.25 -4.24
CA ILE A 17 2.07 -7.31 -4.92
C ILE A 17 3.56 -6.93 -4.96
N ILE A 18 3.89 -5.77 -5.53
CA ILE A 18 5.28 -5.31 -5.68
C ILE A 18 6.01 -5.30 -4.34
N PHE A 19 5.39 -4.74 -3.31
CA PHE A 19 6.03 -4.59 -2.00
C PHE A 19 6.20 -5.91 -1.26
N ILE A 20 5.26 -6.85 -1.40
CA ILE A 20 5.38 -8.19 -0.81
C ILE A 20 6.50 -8.96 -1.52
N TYR A 21 6.48 -9.02 -2.85
CA TYR A 21 7.49 -9.76 -3.61
C TYR A 21 8.89 -9.23 -3.39
N SER A 22 9.07 -7.90 -3.40
CA SER A 22 10.36 -7.30 -3.11
C SER A 22 10.81 -7.55 -1.66
N SER A 23 9.88 -7.59 -0.69
CA SER A 23 10.21 -7.90 0.70
C SER A 23 10.62 -9.35 0.86
N MET A 24 9.95 -10.29 0.18
CA MET A 24 10.35 -11.69 0.14
C MET A 24 11.73 -11.85 -0.46
N MET A 25 12.01 -11.20 -1.59
CA MET A 25 13.34 -11.21 -2.20
C MET A 25 14.39 -10.66 -1.22
N TRP A 26 14.12 -9.53 -0.59
CA TRP A 26 15.00 -8.94 0.42
C TRP A 26 15.29 -9.93 1.56
N TYR A 27 14.26 -10.50 2.18
CA TYR A 27 14.45 -11.46 3.28
C TYR A 27 15.25 -12.70 2.87
N TRP A 28 15.08 -13.15 1.63
CA TRP A 28 15.79 -14.32 1.13
C TRP A 28 17.27 -14.01 0.83
N ILE A 29 17.56 -12.91 0.15
CA ILE A 29 18.90 -12.68 -0.42
C ILE A 29 19.71 -11.60 0.30
N ALA A 30 19.18 -10.92 1.33
CA ALA A 30 19.87 -9.80 1.96
C ALA A 30 21.23 -10.15 2.59
N ASN A 31 21.40 -11.39 3.03
CA ASN A 31 22.66 -11.86 3.62
C ASN A 31 23.71 -12.27 2.57
N ASP A 32 23.34 -12.34 1.30
CA ASP A 32 24.21 -12.73 0.19
C ASP A 32 24.46 -11.50 -0.71
N SER A 33 25.60 -10.85 -0.48
CA SER A 33 25.96 -9.59 -1.14
C SER A 33 26.06 -9.70 -2.66
N ASN A 34 26.31 -10.90 -3.20
CA ASN A 34 26.38 -11.15 -4.64
C ASN A 34 24.99 -11.35 -5.26
N LYS A 35 24.04 -11.92 -4.51
CA LYS A 35 22.66 -12.11 -4.99
C LYS A 35 21.80 -10.85 -4.85
N ILE A 36 22.07 -10.02 -3.84
CA ILE A 36 21.28 -8.82 -3.57
C ILE A 36 21.49 -7.73 -4.62
N ASP A 37 22.62 -7.74 -5.34
CA ASP A 37 22.92 -6.80 -6.43
C ASP A 37 22.36 -7.27 -7.79
N ASN A 38 21.18 -7.89 -7.76
CA ASN A 38 20.50 -8.34 -8.97
C ASN A 38 19.67 -7.20 -9.57
N ILE A 39 19.73 -7.04 -10.90
CA ILE A 39 19.00 -6.00 -11.63
C ILE A 39 17.47 -6.08 -11.43
N SER A 40 16.92 -7.29 -11.34
CA SER A 40 15.50 -7.53 -11.07
C SER A 40 15.12 -7.01 -9.68
N PHE A 41 15.96 -7.24 -8.67
CA PHE A 41 15.70 -6.71 -7.33
C PHE A 41 15.72 -5.18 -7.33
N ARG A 42 16.72 -4.57 -7.98
CA ARG A 42 16.79 -3.10 -8.13
C ARG A 42 15.57 -2.54 -8.87
N ALA A 43 15.07 -3.24 -9.89
CA ALA A 43 13.84 -2.87 -10.59
C ALA A 43 12.62 -2.90 -9.67
N PHE A 44 12.49 -3.92 -8.80
CA PHE A 44 11.44 -3.96 -7.78
C PHE A 44 11.51 -2.76 -6.82
N ILE A 45 12.70 -2.40 -6.33
CA ILE A 45 12.87 -1.23 -5.45
C ILE A 45 12.48 0.08 -6.14
N PHE A 46 12.79 0.21 -7.43
CA PHE A 46 12.35 1.36 -8.22
C PHE A 46 10.83 1.39 -8.37
N LEU A 47 10.22 0.25 -8.71
CA LEU A 47 8.77 0.13 -8.83
C LEU A 47 8.05 0.40 -7.50
N GLU A 48 8.60 -0.03 -6.36
CA GLU A 48 8.05 0.30 -5.04
C GLU A 48 7.87 1.82 -4.88
N LYS A 49 8.91 2.61 -5.19
CA LYS A 49 8.86 4.08 -5.11
C LYS A 49 7.88 4.67 -6.11
N LEU A 50 7.97 4.25 -7.37
CA LEU A 50 7.16 4.80 -8.44
C LEU A 50 5.67 4.54 -8.18
N VAL A 51 5.30 3.30 -7.87
CA VAL A 51 3.90 2.91 -7.66
C VAL A 51 3.35 3.52 -6.37
N SER A 52 4.13 3.58 -5.29
CA SER A 52 3.68 4.24 -4.06
C SER A 52 3.50 5.76 -4.24
N GLY A 53 4.33 6.40 -5.08
CA GLY A 53 4.16 7.81 -5.45
C GLY A 53 2.88 8.04 -6.27
N VAL A 54 2.63 7.20 -7.28
CA VAL A 54 1.39 7.22 -8.07
C VAL A 54 0.17 6.97 -7.18
N MET A 55 0.26 6.01 -6.26
CA MET A 55 -0.80 5.70 -5.30
C MET A 55 -1.16 6.90 -4.43
N PHE A 56 -0.17 7.67 -3.96
CA PHE A 56 -0.39 8.88 -3.19
C PHE A 56 -1.15 9.94 -3.98
N LEU A 57 -0.74 10.19 -5.23
CA LEU A 57 -1.40 11.16 -6.11
C LEU A 57 -2.84 10.75 -6.43
N LEU A 58 -3.08 9.47 -6.71
CA LEU A 58 -4.42 8.94 -6.91
C LEU A 58 -5.26 9.06 -5.65
N GLY A 59 -4.67 8.85 -4.46
CA GLY A 59 -5.34 9.04 -3.18
C GLY A 59 -5.84 10.47 -3.00
N ILE A 60 -5.00 11.47 -3.31
CA ILE A 60 -5.41 12.88 -3.32
C ILE A 60 -6.55 13.10 -4.33
N GLY A 61 -6.41 12.55 -5.55
CA GLY A 61 -7.46 12.68 -6.59
C GLY A 61 -8.81 12.11 -6.16
N VAL A 62 -8.81 10.98 -5.45
CA VAL A 62 -10.03 10.38 -4.88
C VAL A 62 -10.67 11.31 -3.85
N LEU A 63 -9.87 11.94 -2.99
CA LEU A 63 -10.37 12.85 -1.95
C LEU A 63 -10.93 14.14 -2.51
N VAL A 64 -10.24 14.74 -3.50
CA VAL A 64 -10.75 15.92 -4.21
C VAL A 64 -12.08 15.60 -4.90
N SER A 65 -12.24 14.38 -5.41
CA SER A 65 -13.47 13.95 -6.07
C SER A 65 -14.60 13.56 -5.11
N ASN A 66 -14.31 13.31 -3.83
CA ASN A 66 -15.27 12.85 -2.82
C ASN A 66 -15.01 13.58 -1.48
N PRO A 67 -15.15 14.91 -1.42
CA PRO A 67 -14.79 15.71 -0.25
C PRO A 67 -15.58 15.33 1.01
N GLU A 68 -16.80 14.80 0.86
CA GLU A 68 -17.65 14.30 1.95
C GLU A 68 -17.05 13.10 2.69
N TRP A 69 -15.99 12.48 2.17
CA TRP A 69 -15.26 11.41 2.86
C TRP A 69 -14.39 11.95 3.99
N LEU A 70 -14.02 13.24 3.95
CA LEU A 70 -13.23 13.87 5.01
C LEU A 70 -14.01 14.03 6.31
N THR A 71 -15.34 13.93 6.29
CA THR A 71 -16.17 14.03 7.49
C THR A 71 -16.51 12.66 8.10
N LYS A 72 -16.00 11.57 7.54
CA LYS A 72 -16.25 10.20 8.02
C LYS A 72 -15.03 9.69 8.80
N ASP A 73 -15.18 9.53 10.12
CA ASP A 73 -14.08 9.13 11.02
C ASP A 73 -13.34 7.85 10.58
N GLY A 74 -14.09 6.83 10.15
CA GLY A 74 -13.51 5.59 9.63
C GLY A 74 -12.67 5.79 8.37
N VAL A 75 -13.03 6.76 7.53
CA VAL A 75 -12.25 7.11 6.33
C VAL A 75 -11.01 7.92 6.72
N LEU A 76 -11.13 8.86 7.66
CA LEU A 76 -10.00 9.63 8.21
C LEU A 76 -8.91 8.72 8.78
N ILE A 77 -9.28 7.75 9.61
CA ILE A 77 -8.32 6.78 10.17
C ILE A 77 -7.63 5.99 9.06
N LYS A 78 -8.40 5.50 8.08
CA LYS A 78 -7.83 4.77 6.93
C LYS A 78 -6.87 5.63 6.12
N MET A 79 -7.19 6.91 5.89
CA MET A 79 -6.32 7.84 5.18
C MET A 79 -5.00 8.05 5.92
N MET A 80 -5.06 8.31 7.24
CA MET A 80 -3.85 8.48 8.05
C MET A 80 -2.97 7.22 7.98
N LEU A 81 -3.56 6.04 8.15
CA LEU A 81 -2.84 4.77 8.00
C LEU A 81 -2.26 4.61 6.59
N GLY A 82 -3.00 4.99 5.55
CA GLY A 82 -2.55 4.94 4.16
C GLY A 82 -1.33 5.84 3.92
N ILE A 83 -1.36 7.09 4.40
CA ILE A 83 -0.24 8.04 4.27
C ILE A 83 0.99 7.52 5.00
N ILE A 84 0.83 7.06 6.25
CA ILE A 84 1.93 6.48 7.04
C ILE A 84 2.53 5.27 6.30
N THR A 85 1.68 4.40 5.77
CA THR A 85 2.11 3.20 5.02
C THR A 85 2.92 3.59 3.78
N ILE A 86 2.42 4.53 2.97
CA ILE A 86 3.10 5.02 1.76
C ILE A 86 4.46 5.63 2.11
N GLY A 87 4.51 6.46 3.17
CA GLY A 87 5.73 7.07 3.66
C GLY A 87 6.75 6.01 4.12
N LEU A 88 6.29 4.98 4.82
CA LEU A 88 7.15 3.88 5.27
C LEU A 88 7.68 3.04 4.10
N ILE A 89 6.86 2.78 3.06
CA ILE A 89 7.30 2.11 1.83
C ILE A 89 8.38 2.94 1.12
N HIS A 90 8.19 4.26 1.00
CA HIS A 90 9.21 5.15 0.44
C HIS A 90 10.52 5.10 1.24
N LEU A 91 10.42 5.13 2.57
CA LEU A 91 11.58 5.05 3.46
C LEU A 91 12.30 3.70 3.30
N CYS A 92 11.56 2.60 3.22
CA CYS A 92 12.10 1.26 2.94
C CYS A 92 12.88 1.27 1.63
N ALA A 93 12.25 1.69 0.53
CA ALA A 93 12.88 1.70 -0.78
C ALA A 93 14.10 2.64 -0.83
N ALA A 94 14.07 3.78 -0.11
CA ALA A 94 15.19 4.69 -0.01
C ALA A 94 16.37 4.07 0.75
N LYS A 95 16.12 3.50 1.92
CA LYS A 95 17.15 2.83 2.73
C LYS A 95 17.68 1.57 2.04
N THR A 96 16.83 0.80 1.37
CA THR A 96 17.28 -0.37 0.58
C THR A 96 18.18 0.08 -0.56
N LYS A 97 17.81 1.13 -1.32
CA LYS A 97 18.69 1.69 -2.34
C LYS A 97 20.03 2.16 -1.76
N GLN A 98 20.00 2.91 -0.67
CA GLN A 98 21.20 3.37 0.01
C GLN A 98 22.10 2.21 0.46
N TYR A 99 21.51 1.12 0.97
CA TYR A 99 22.25 -0.09 1.32
C TYR A 99 22.90 -0.76 0.10
N LEU A 100 22.17 -0.87 -1.02
CA LEU A 100 22.67 -1.47 -2.26
C LEU A 100 23.81 -0.67 -2.90
N ASP A 101 23.81 0.65 -2.72
CA ASP A 101 24.82 1.56 -3.26
C ASP A 101 26.00 1.77 -2.27
N SER A 102 25.90 1.27 -1.03
CA SER A 102 26.95 1.37 -0.01
C SER A 102 28.10 0.41 -0.29
N LYS A 103 29.34 0.90 -0.22
CA LYS A 103 30.56 0.06 -0.28
C LYS A 103 30.73 -0.83 0.95
N ASN A 104 30.20 -0.41 2.10
CA ASN A 104 30.25 -1.16 3.34
C ASN A 104 28.84 -1.67 3.68
N LYS A 105 28.58 -2.93 3.34
CA LYS A 105 27.32 -3.61 3.67
C LYS A 105 27.34 -4.02 5.15
N ASN A 106 26.58 -3.31 5.99
CA ASN A 106 26.51 -3.57 7.43
C ASN A 106 25.28 -4.43 7.78
N THR A 107 25.48 -5.48 8.57
CA THR A 107 24.43 -6.37 9.10
C THR A 107 23.38 -5.65 9.93
N GLU A 108 23.74 -4.56 10.62
CA GLU A 108 22.79 -3.73 11.37
C GLU A 108 21.76 -3.06 10.47
N GLN A 109 22.19 -2.55 9.30
CA GLN A 109 21.28 -1.96 8.31
C GLN A 109 20.29 -3.00 7.77
N ILE A 110 20.72 -4.26 7.62
CA ILE A 110 19.84 -5.37 7.23
C ILE A 110 18.75 -5.58 8.29
N LYS A 111 19.11 -5.62 9.57
CA LYS A 111 18.15 -5.77 10.67
C LYS A 111 17.14 -4.62 10.69
N THR A 112 17.60 -3.37 10.57
CA THR A 112 16.72 -2.21 10.50
C THR A 112 15.76 -2.29 9.31
N LEU A 113 16.26 -2.64 8.12
CA LEU A 113 15.44 -2.80 6.92
C LEU A 113 14.42 -3.94 7.05
N ASN A 114 14.80 -5.04 7.71
CA ASN A 114 13.90 -6.16 7.97
C ASN A 114 12.71 -5.74 8.85
N ILE A 115 12.97 -4.98 9.92
CA ILE A 115 11.95 -4.45 10.82
C ILE A 115 11.03 -3.47 10.07
N LEU A 116 11.61 -2.54 9.32
CA LEU A 116 10.85 -1.55 8.55
C LEU A 116 9.93 -2.22 7.53
N ARG A 117 10.43 -3.21 6.78
CA ARG A 117 9.62 -3.99 5.82
C ARG A 117 8.51 -4.77 6.51
N ALA A 118 8.77 -5.36 7.68
CA ALA A 118 7.75 -6.10 8.43
C ALA A 118 6.62 -5.18 8.90
N ILE A 119 6.96 -4.03 9.48
CA ILE A 119 5.98 -3.02 9.90
C ILE A 119 5.18 -2.52 8.70
N ALA A 120 5.85 -2.25 7.57
CA ALA A 120 5.20 -1.80 6.35
C ALA A 120 4.22 -2.85 5.79
N ILE A 121 4.57 -4.13 5.81
CA ILE A 121 3.66 -5.22 5.41
C ILE A 121 2.43 -5.23 6.32
N ILE A 122 2.60 -5.17 7.64
CA ILE A 122 1.49 -5.17 8.59
C ILE A 122 0.56 -3.98 8.33
N LEU A 123 1.11 -2.78 8.17
CA LEU A 123 0.33 -1.58 7.90
C LEU A 123 -0.38 -1.66 6.53
N LEU A 124 0.32 -2.13 5.49
CA LEU A 124 -0.24 -2.29 4.16
C LEU A 124 -1.42 -3.28 4.14
N MET A 125 -1.27 -4.42 4.81
CA MET A 125 -2.34 -5.41 4.97
C MET A 125 -3.50 -4.85 5.80
N THR A 126 -3.22 -4.06 6.83
CA THR A 126 -4.26 -3.38 7.62
C THR A 126 -5.04 -2.38 6.77
N VAL A 127 -4.37 -1.50 6.03
CA VAL A 127 -5.01 -0.52 5.14
C VAL A 127 -5.84 -1.22 4.07
N TYR A 128 -5.31 -2.30 3.50
CA TYR A 128 -6.00 -3.11 2.50
C TYR A 128 -7.28 -3.75 3.07
N THR A 129 -7.17 -4.41 4.23
CA THR A 129 -8.28 -5.11 4.90
C THR A 129 -9.36 -4.14 5.38
N THR A 130 -8.98 -3.01 5.98
CA THR A 130 -9.94 -1.97 6.36
C THR A 130 -10.63 -1.40 5.12
N GLY A 131 -9.90 -1.27 4.00
CA GLY A 131 -10.46 -0.84 2.73
C GLY A 131 -11.44 -1.83 2.10
N THR A 132 -11.25 -3.13 2.26
CA THR A 132 -12.21 -4.16 1.79
C THR A 132 -13.42 -4.26 2.71
N MET A 133 -13.23 -4.20 4.04
CA MET A 133 -14.35 -4.20 5.00
C MET A 133 -15.31 -3.02 4.79
N ILE A 134 -14.79 -1.78 4.69
CA ILE A 134 -15.64 -0.59 4.48
C ILE A 134 -16.52 -0.73 3.23
N ARG A 135 -15.98 -1.33 2.15
CA ARG A 135 -16.73 -1.59 0.92
C ARG A 135 -17.80 -2.65 1.13
N ALA A 136 -17.44 -3.78 1.74
CA ALA A 136 -18.39 -4.86 2.01
C ALA A 136 -19.56 -4.40 2.90
N PHE A 137 -19.33 -3.50 3.85
CA PHE A 137 -20.39 -2.90 4.66
C PHE A 137 -21.31 -2.00 3.81
N ASN A 138 -20.75 -1.15 2.95
CA ASN A 138 -21.51 -0.24 2.10
C ASN A 138 -22.36 -1.00 1.05
N ASP A 139 -21.83 -2.09 0.50
CA ASP A 139 -22.56 -2.92 -0.47
C ASP A 139 -23.74 -3.66 0.19
N ARG A 140 -23.56 -4.17 1.41
CA ARG A 140 -24.67 -4.81 2.16
C ARG A 140 -25.79 -3.83 2.49
N SER A 141 -25.45 -2.62 2.95
CA SER A 141 -26.48 -1.61 3.27
C SER A 141 -27.31 -1.24 2.04
N LEU A 142 -26.68 -1.09 0.87
CA LEU A 142 -27.40 -0.83 -0.38
C LEU A 142 -28.35 -1.97 -0.76
N ILE A 143 -27.93 -3.23 -0.59
CA ILE A 143 -28.78 -4.40 -0.87
C ILE A 143 -30.01 -4.44 0.07
N GLU A 144 -29.82 -4.13 1.36
CA GLU A 144 -30.93 -4.09 2.33
C GLU A 144 -31.92 -2.95 2.04
N GLU A 145 -31.41 -1.80 1.60
CA GLU A 145 -32.24 -0.65 1.23
C GLU A 145 -33.09 -0.93 -0.01
N VAL A 146 -32.49 -1.53 -1.06
CA VAL A 146 -33.22 -1.98 -2.27
C VAL A 146 -34.29 -3.01 -1.93
N LYS A 147 -33.99 -3.97 -1.04
CA LYS A 147 -34.99 -4.97 -0.58
C LYS A 147 -36.15 -4.33 0.17
N LYS A 148 -35.90 -3.32 1.00
CA LYS A 148 -36.96 -2.60 1.72
C LYS A 148 -37.86 -1.81 0.77
N ILE A 149 -37.29 -1.15 -0.23
CA ILE A 149 -38.07 -0.44 -1.27
C ILE A 149 -38.96 -1.44 -2.02
N HIS A 150 -38.39 -2.55 -2.49
CA HIS A 150 -39.15 -3.55 -3.24
C HIS A 150 -40.27 -4.23 -2.43
N ASN A 151 -40.06 -4.44 -1.13
CA ASN A 151 -41.08 -5.01 -0.25
C ASN A 151 -42.16 -4.00 0.18
N ASN A 152 -41.90 -2.69 0.07
CA ASN A 152 -42.90 -1.64 0.35
C ASN A 152 -43.73 -1.26 -0.89
N GLU A 153 -43.31 -1.67 -2.09
CA GLU A 153 -44.03 -1.44 -3.35
C GLU A 153 -44.97 -2.60 -3.76
N ASN A 154 -45.02 -3.68 -2.97
CA ASN A 154 -45.98 -4.80 -3.10
C ASN A 154 -46.95 -4.83 -1.91
#